data_AF-A0AAN8YRJ1-F1
#
_entry.id   AF-A0AAN8YRJ1-F1
#
_cell.length_a   1.000
_cell.length_b   1.000
_cell.length_c   1.000
_cell.angle_alpha   90.00
_cell.angle_beta   90.00
_cell.angle_gamma   90.00
#
_symmetry.space_group_name_H-M   'P 1'
#
loop_
_entity.id
_entity.type
_entity.pdbx_description
1 polymer ?
#
loop_
_entity_poly.entity_id
_entity_poly.type
_entity_poly.pdbx_seq_one_letter_code
_entity_poly.pdbx_strand_id
1 'polypeptide(L)'
;MNSMAAKLVKLLRCSPATRPVMGVQGTSRLCYSTATFHSDDDEPANNNEAVEIDDGDFLPEKPNLQLQGVDPRKGWNFRGVHKAIICGKVGQSPVQKILRNGRSVTIFTVGTGGMFDQRIPQDKDLPKPGQWHRIAVHNEMLGQYSVQQLTKNSSVYIEGDIETRVYNDSLSGEIKSIPEICVRRDGSVRLIKGGESIRSISIDELREGLL
;
A
#
# COMPACT_ATOMS: atom_id res chain seq x y z
N MET A 1 36.55 39.06 -26.55
CA MET A 1 35.70 38.53 -25.46
C MET A 1 34.29 39.05 -25.68
N ASN A 2 33.37 38.10 -25.79
CA ASN A 2 31.95 38.12 -26.18
C ASN A 2 31.13 39.38 -25.95
N SER A 3 30.31 39.76 -26.95
CA SER A 3 29.06 40.47 -26.71
C SER A 3 28.08 40.40 -27.90
N MET A 4 26.96 39.70 -27.67
CA MET A 4 25.56 40.09 -27.96
C MET A 4 24.95 39.98 -29.37
N ALA A 5 23.86 39.19 -29.39
CA ALA A 5 22.55 39.43 -30.05
C ALA A 5 22.52 39.35 -31.60
N ALA A 6 21.46 38.96 -32.30
CA ALA A 6 20.09 38.61 -31.95
C ALA A 6 19.41 37.94 -33.17
N LYS A 7 18.29 37.24 -32.88
CA LYS A 7 17.08 37.08 -33.72
C LYS A 7 17.21 36.29 -35.03
N LEU A 8 16.59 35.11 -35.04
CA LEU A 8 15.91 34.62 -36.24
C LEU A 8 14.46 34.26 -35.91
N VAL A 9 13.55 35.00 -36.53
CA VAL A 9 12.10 34.82 -36.52
C VAL A 9 11.76 33.61 -37.40
N LYS A 10 10.96 32.67 -36.90
CA LYS A 10 10.24 31.71 -37.75
C LYS A 10 8.75 31.74 -37.46
N LEU A 11 8.05 31.80 -38.58
CA LEU A 11 6.65 32.13 -38.77
C LEU A 11 5.70 31.07 -38.23
N LEU A 12 4.56 31.57 -37.76
CA LEU A 12 3.33 30.86 -37.46
C LEU A 12 2.83 30.04 -38.67
N ARG A 13 2.39 28.80 -38.42
CA ARG A 13 1.20 28.24 -39.07
C ARG A 13 0.38 27.46 -38.06
N CYS A 14 -0.82 27.97 -37.84
CA CYS A 14 -1.90 27.37 -37.08
C CYS A 14 -2.78 26.56 -38.04
N SER A 15 -3.25 25.39 -37.61
CA SER A 15 -4.56 24.82 -37.96
C SER A 15 -4.87 23.65 -37.00
N PRO A 16 -5.85 23.78 -36.09
CA PRO A 16 -6.43 22.66 -35.36
C PRO A 16 -7.58 22.05 -36.17
N ALA A 17 -7.62 20.72 -36.27
CA ALA A 17 -8.76 20.01 -36.82
C ALA A 17 -9.83 19.82 -35.73
N THR A 18 -10.92 20.57 -35.86
CA THR A 18 -12.15 20.44 -35.08
C THR A 18 -12.97 19.25 -35.60
N ARG A 19 -13.35 18.30 -34.72
CA ARG A 19 -14.54 17.44 -34.89
C ARG A 19 -15.20 17.19 -33.52
N PRO A 20 -16.53 17.01 -33.49
CA PRO A 20 -17.35 17.40 -32.36
C PRO A 20 -17.50 16.32 -31.28
N VAL A 21 -17.83 16.83 -30.10
CA VAL A 21 -18.29 16.12 -28.90
C VAL A 21 -19.70 15.59 -29.13
N MET A 22 -19.91 14.30 -28.87
CA MET A 22 -21.18 13.75 -28.41
C MET A 22 -20.89 12.82 -27.24
N GLY A 23 -21.48 13.12 -26.08
CA GLY A 23 -21.39 12.26 -24.89
C GLY A 23 -22.29 11.03 -25.02
N VAL A 24 -22.05 10.05 -24.15
CA VAL A 24 -23.05 9.31 -23.34
C VAL A 24 -22.31 8.20 -22.57
N GLN A 25 -22.54 8.23 -21.26
CA GLN A 25 -22.57 7.17 -20.25
C GLN A 25 -21.67 5.92 -20.39
N GLY A 26 -20.83 5.76 -19.36
CA GLY A 26 -20.79 4.58 -18.49
C GLY A 26 -20.81 3.18 -19.12
N THR A 27 -19.70 2.45 -18.97
CA THR A 27 -19.65 1.22 -18.16
C THR A 27 -18.21 0.75 -18.05
N SER A 28 -17.81 0.46 -16.82
CA SER A 28 -16.55 -0.21 -16.49
C SER A 28 -16.57 -1.62 -17.09
N ARG A 29 -15.62 -1.91 -17.98
CA ARG A 29 -15.37 -3.27 -18.46
C ARG A 29 -14.55 -4.02 -17.40
N LEU A 30 -15.20 -4.90 -16.63
CA LEU A 30 -14.51 -6.01 -15.98
C LEU A 30 -14.47 -7.18 -16.97
N CYS A 31 -13.25 -7.61 -17.31
CA CYS A 31 -13.01 -8.84 -18.04
C CYS A 31 -13.08 -10.02 -17.07
N TYR A 32 -14.00 -10.95 -17.30
CA TYR A 32 -13.84 -12.34 -16.89
C TYR A 32 -14.17 -13.22 -18.09
N SER A 33 -13.15 -13.93 -18.57
CA SER A 33 -13.32 -14.98 -19.56
C SER A 33 -13.87 -16.21 -18.86
N THR A 34 -15.04 -16.68 -19.28
CA THR A 34 -15.42 -18.08 -19.10
C THR A 34 -15.94 -18.53 -20.46
N ALA A 35 -15.14 -19.36 -21.13
CA ALA A 35 -15.52 -19.96 -22.39
C ALA A 35 -16.65 -20.95 -22.12
N THR A 36 -17.87 -20.62 -22.56
CA THR A 36 -18.95 -21.58 -22.72
C THR A 36 -18.90 -22.10 -24.15
N PHE A 37 -18.43 -23.34 -24.31
CA PHE A 37 -18.60 -24.08 -25.55
C PHE A 37 -20.10 -24.34 -25.74
N HIS A 38 -20.67 -23.79 -26.81
CA HIS A 38 -22.01 -24.12 -27.29
C HIS A 38 -21.82 -25.14 -28.40
N SER A 39 -22.22 -26.37 -28.14
CA SER A 39 -22.43 -27.41 -29.15
C SER A 39 -23.90 -27.39 -29.50
N ASP A 40 -24.22 -26.82 -30.66
CA ASP A 40 -25.51 -26.95 -31.32
C ASP A 40 -25.60 -28.37 -31.90
N ASP A 41 -26.62 -29.15 -31.52
CA ASP A 41 -27.05 -30.35 -32.25
C ASP A 41 -28.57 -30.58 -32.04
N ASP A 42 -29.31 -30.35 -33.12
CA ASP A 42 -30.55 -30.98 -33.63
C ASP A 42 -31.67 -31.53 -32.71
N GLU A 43 -32.88 -30.99 -32.91
CA GLU A 43 -34.20 -31.62 -32.66
C GLU A 43 -34.60 -32.48 -33.89
N PRO A 44 -35.32 -33.62 -33.74
CA PRO A 44 -36.79 -33.53 -33.64
C PRO A 44 -37.56 -34.68 -32.95
N ALA A 45 -38.78 -34.32 -32.51
CA ALA A 45 -40.06 -35.05 -32.63
C ALA A 45 -40.69 -35.77 -31.40
N ASN A 46 -41.85 -35.22 -31.00
CA ASN A 46 -43.18 -35.87 -30.89
C ASN A 46 -43.51 -36.83 -29.71
N ASN A 47 -44.34 -36.28 -28.81
CA ASN A 47 -45.48 -36.85 -28.08
C ASN A 47 -45.31 -37.91 -26.97
N ASN A 48 -45.78 -37.48 -25.79
CA ASN A 48 -46.51 -38.19 -24.73
C ASN A 48 -45.77 -39.28 -23.95
N GLU A 49 -45.38 -38.96 -22.71
CA GLU A 49 -45.91 -39.59 -21.50
C GLU A 49 -45.42 -38.83 -20.27
N ALA A 50 -46.36 -38.39 -19.42
CA ALA A 50 -46.05 -37.79 -18.14
C ALA A 50 -45.56 -38.88 -17.18
N VAL A 51 -44.33 -38.75 -16.72
CA VAL A 51 -43.85 -39.41 -15.51
C VAL A 51 -43.31 -38.30 -14.62
N GLU A 52 -44.12 -37.88 -13.65
CA GLU A 52 -43.66 -37.01 -12.58
C GLU A 52 -42.71 -37.83 -11.70
N ILE A 53 -41.42 -37.54 -11.84
CA ILE A 53 -40.40 -38.00 -10.92
C ILE A 53 -40.17 -36.84 -9.94
N ASP A 54 -40.79 -36.97 -8.76
CA ASP A 54 -40.54 -36.15 -7.57
C ASP A 54 -39.18 -36.56 -6.96
N ASP A 55 -38.10 -36.22 -7.66
CA ASP A 55 -36.74 -36.37 -7.14
C ASP A 55 -36.36 -35.05 -6.45
N GLY A 56 -36.50 -35.06 -5.13
CA GLY A 56 -36.01 -34.03 -4.24
C GLY A 56 -34.50 -33.87 -4.33
N ASP A 57 -34.03 -33.01 -5.21
CA ASP A 57 -32.68 -32.45 -5.15
C ASP A 57 -32.71 -31.15 -4.36
N PHE A 58 -32.58 -31.35 -3.05
CA PHE A 58 -32.18 -30.36 -2.06
C PHE A 58 -30.82 -29.78 -2.49
N LEU A 59 -30.80 -28.82 -3.42
CA LEU A 59 -29.64 -27.96 -3.60
C LEU A 59 -29.52 -27.16 -2.30
N PRO A 60 -28.49 -27.36 -1.44
CA PRO A 60 -28.24 -26.37 -0.42
C PRO A 60 -27.96 -25.08 -1.19
N GLU A 61 -28.84 -24.08 -1.05
CA GLU A 61 -28.55 -22.73 -1.50
C GLU A 61 -27.11 -22.46 -1.06
N LYS A 62 -26.20 -22.27 -2.03
CA LYS A 62 -24.84 -21.85 -1.72
C LYS A 62 -25.01 -20.70 -0.75
N PRO A 63 -24.52 -20.78 0.50
CA PRO A 63 -24.65 -19.66 1.41
C PRO A 63 -24.07 -18.49 0.65
N ASN A 64 -24.91 -17.48 0.40
CA ASN A 64 -24.48 -16.24 -0.22
C ASN A 64 -23.37 -15.72 0.68
N LEU A 65 -22.13 -16.04 0.32
CA LEU A 65 -20.94 -15.53 0.97
C LEU A 65 -21.03 -14.04 0.67
N GLN A 66 -21.64 -13.29 1.59
CA GLN A 66 -21.52 -11.85 1.57
C GLN A 66 -20.02 -11.61 1.59
N LEU A 67 -19.48 -11.19 0.43
CA LEU A 67 -18.18 -10.58 0.36
C LEU A 67 -18.19 -9.55 1.47
N GLN A 68 -17.35 -9.78 2.49
CA GLN A 68 -17.35 -9.02 3.73
C GLN A 68 -16.85 -7.61 3.41
N GLY A 69 -17.73 -6.83 2.79
CA GLY A 69 -17.53 -5.46 2.38
C GLY A 69 -17.77 -4.59 3.59
N VAL A 70 -16.79 -3.77 3.91
CA VAL A 70 -16.91 -2.80 4.99
C VAL A 70 -17.91 -1.74 4.54
N ASP A 71 -19.02 -1.56 5.26
CA ASP A 71 -19.90 -0.41 5.03
C ASP A 71 -19.11 0.87 5.38
N PRO A 72 -18.85 1.79 4.42
CA PRO A 72 -18.09 3.00 4.68
C PRO A 72 -18.74 3.91 5.74
N ARG A 73 -20.06 3.81 5.95
CA ARG A 73 -20.80 4.64 6.90
C ARG A 73 -20.82 4.07 8.31
N LYS A 74 -20.87 2.74 8.41
CA LYS A 74 -20.88 2.01 9.69
C LYS A 74 -19.49 1.68 10.19
N GLY A 75 -18.49 1.67 9.28
CA GLY A 75 -17.15 1.17 9.56
C GLY A 75 -17.18 -0.31 9.94
N TRP A 76 -16.06 -0.82 10.45
CA TRP A 76 -16.09 -2.08 11.17
C TRP A 76 -16.55 -1.84 12.61
N ASN A 77 -17.49 -2.65 13.10
CA ASN A 77 -17.78 -2.73 14.54
C ASN A 77 -16.56 -3.22 15.35
N PHE A 78 -15.61 -3.89 14.69
CA PHE A 78 -14.35 -4.37 15.25
C PHE A 78 -13.16 -3.72 14.52
N ARG A 79 -12.42 -2.84 15.19
CA ARG A 79 -11.25 -2.13 14.60
C ARG A 79 -10.09 -3.06 14.24
N GLY A 80 -10.01 -4.24 14.87
CA GLY A 80 -8.86 -5.13 14.75
C GLY A 80 -7.59 -4.55 15.36
N VAL A 81 -6.48 -5.26 15.14
CA VAL A 81 -5.14 -4.84 15.50
C VAL A 81 -4.38 -4.54 14.22
N HIS A 82 -3.98 -3.30 14.03
CA HIS A 82 -2.95 -2.93 13.08
C HIS A 82 -1.71 -2.51 13.86
N LYS A 83 -0.59 -3.18 13.63
CA LYS A 83 0.69 -2.84 14.26
C LYS A 83 1.79 -3.18 13.27
N ALA A 84 2.69 -2.24 13.04
CA ALA A 84 3.92 -2.44 12.30
C ALA A 84 5.11 -2.37 13.26
N ILE A 85 6.00 -3.34 13.13
CA ILE A 85 7.30 -3.35 13.78
C ILE A 85 8.35 -3.36 12.68
N ILE A 86 9.25 -2.37 12.69
CA ILE A 86 10.29 -2.21 11.69
C ILE A 86 11.64 -2.10 12.37
N CYS A 87 12.54 -2.99 11.98
CA CYS A 87 13.95 -2.95 12.34
C CYS A 87 14.76 -2.72 11.08
N GLY A 88 15.47 -1.61 10.99
CA GLY A 88 16.19 -1.26 9.76
C GLY A 88 17.15 -0.11 9.94
N LYS A 89 17.59 0.46 8.81
CA LYS A 89 18.50 1.61 8.81
C LYS A 89 17.80 2.85 8.28
N VAL A 90 18.05 3.98 8.92
CA VAL A 90 17.52 5.28 8.49
C VAL A 90 18.13 5.68 7.14
N GLY A 91 17.30 5.88 6.12
CA GLY A 91 17.75 6.27 4.78
C GLY A 91 18.06 7.76 4.66
N GLN A 92 17.19 8.59 5.21
CA GLN A 92 17.32 10.04 5.26
C GLN A 92 17.13 10.53 6.69
N SER A 93 17.90 11.55 7.09
CA SER A 93 17.79 12.15 8.43
C SER A 93 16.36 12.64 8.69
N PRO A 94 15.84 12.50 9.92
CA PRO A 94 14.47 12.93 10.21
C PRO A 94 14.25 14.42 10.07
N VAL A 95 13.14 14.76 9.42
CA VAL A 95 12.72 16.15 9.19
C VAL A 95 11.45 16.41 9.98
N GLN A 96 11.53 17.33 10.94
CA GLN A 96 10.36 17.82 11.66
C GLN A 96 9.62 18.88 10.83
N LYS A 97 8.31 18.71 10.71
CA LYS A 97 7.42 19.64 10.02
C LYS A 97 6.31 20.08 10.97
N ILE A 98 5.99 21.36 10.96
CA ILE A 98 4.84 21.91 11.68
C ILE A 98 3.64 21.90 10.74
N LEU A 99 2.58 21.23 11.16
CA LEU A 99 1.32 21.16 10.43
C LEU A 99 0.49 22.44 10.63
N ARG A 100 -0.50 22.66 9.76
CA ARG A 100 -1.43 23.82 9.86
C ARG A 100 -2.23 23.84 11.18
N ASN A 101 -2.37 22.70 11.83
CA ASN A 101 -3.04 22.56 13.13
C ASN A 101 -2.10 22.87 14.32
N GLY A 102 -0.87 23.33 14.07
CA GLY A 102 0.13 23.64 15.09
C GLY A 102 0.89 22.42 15.64
N ARG A 103 0.51 21.19 15.28
CA ARG A 103 1.22 19.98 15.73
C ARG A 103 2.48 19.75 14.91
N SER A 104 3.54 19.29 15.56
CA SER A 104 4.76 18.85 14.89
C SER A 104 4.66 17.38 14.48
N VAL A 105 5.19 17.05 13.29
CA VAL A 105 5.30 15.70 12.77
C VAL A 105 6.70 15.50 12.21
N THR A 106 7.40 14.47 12.68
CA THR A 106 8.72 14.11 12.18
C THR A 106 8.61 13.00 11.14
N ILE A 107 9.23 13.18 9.98
CA ILE A 107 9.12 12.25 8.84
C ILE A 107 10.52 11.80 8.42
N PHE A 108 10.66 10.50 8.18
CA PHE A 108 11.86 9.89 7.63
C PHE A 108 11.56 8.56 6.93
N THR A 109 12.58 7.97 6.31
CA THR A 109 12.48 6.65 5.69
C THR A 109 13.42 5.66 6.35
N VAL A 110 12.96 4.41 6.43
CA VAL A 110 13.76 3.29 6.95
C VAL A 110 13.86 2.23 5.87
N GLY A 111 15.08 1.82 5.57
CA GLY A 111 15.39 0.72 4.68
C GLY A 111 15.46 -0.59 5.45
N THR A 112 14.76 -1.61 4.97
CA THR A 112 14.93 -3.00 5.40
C THR A 112 15.53 -3.83 4.27
N GLY A 113 16.26 -4.89 4.63
CA GLY A 113 16.75 -5.86 3.65
C GLY A 113 15.58 -6.48 2.88
N GLY A 114 15.76 -6.68 1.58
CA GLY A 114 14.77 -7.33 0.73
C GLY A 114 14.66 -8.83 0.94
N MET A 115 13.53 -9.39 0.49
CA MET A 115 13.37 -10.82 0.23
C MET A 115 13.65 -11.12 -1.24
N PHE A 116 14.19 -12.31 -1.50
CA PHE A 116 14.37 -12.82 -2.85
C PHE A 116 13.06 -13.50 -3.30
N ASP A 117 12.70 -13.36 -4.58
CA ASP A 117 11.63 -14.19 -5.14
C ASP A 117 12.20 -15.61 -5.32
N GLN A 118 11.74 -16.54 -4.51
CA GLN A 118 12.24 -17.92 -4.50
C GLN A 118 11.78 -18.72 -5.73
N ARG A 119 10.81 -18.21 -6.50
CA ARG A 119 10.22 -18.90 -7.65
C ARG A 119 11.08 -18.78 -8.90
N ILE A 120 11.96 -17.79 -8.94
CA ILE A 120 12.90 -17.61 -10.05
C ILE A 120 14.23 -18.22 -9.61
N PRO A 121 14.69 -19.32 -10.23
CA PRO A 121 16.03 -19.83 -9.99
C PRO A 121 17.02 -18.75 -10.43
N GLN A 122 17.62 -18.08 -9.46
CA GLN A 122 18.60 -17.02 -9.64
C GLN A 122 19.88 -17.39 -8.89
N ASP A 123 21.02 -16.93 -9.40
CA ASP A 123 22.31 -17.11 -8.74
C ASP A 123 22.28 -16.52 -7.32
N LYS A 124 22.94 -17.21 -6.39
CA LYS A 124 22.95 -16.90 -4.95
C LYS A 124 23.49 -15.49 -4.61
N ASP A 125 24.11 -14.82 -5.57
CA ASP A 125 24.87 -13.57 -5.39
C ASP A 125 24.18 -12.32 -5.93
N LEU A 126 22.92 -12.41 -6.38
CA LEU A 126 22.19 -11.23 -6.85
C LEU A 126 21.76 -10.31 -5.67
N PRO A 127 21.88 -8.97 -5.83
CA PRO A 127 21.54 -8.03 -4.78
C PRO A 127 20.04 -8.07 -4.47
N LYS A 128 19.71 -8.25 -3.18
CA LYS A 128 18.31 -8.28 -2.70
C LYS A 128 17.71 -6.87 -2.78
N PRO A 129 16.55 -6.67 -3.45
CA PRO A 129 15.95 -5.34 -3.57
C PRO A 129 15.47 -4.84 -2.22
N GLY A 130 16.08 -3.77 -1.71
CA GLY A 130 15.72 -3.17 -0.42
C GLY A 130 14.29 -2.63 -0.41
N GLN A 131 13.63 -2.74 0.73
CA GLN A 131 12.30 -2.18 0.96
C GLN A 131 12.42 -0.87 1.74
N TRP A 132 11.67 0.15 1.32
CA TRP A 132 11.70 1.47 1.94
C TRP A 132 10.36 1.79 2.58
N HIS A 133 10.40 2.02 3.88
CA HIS A 133 9.23 2.30 4.70
C HIS A 133 9.19 3.77 5.07
N ARG A 134 8.05 4.42 4.88
CA ARG A 134 7.84 5.81 5.30
C ARG A 134 7.35 5.84 6.74
N ILE A 135 8.07 6.55 7.59
CA ILE A 135 7.72 6.70 9.01
C ILE A 135 7.22 8.12 9.25
N ALA A 136 6.08 8.24 9.91
CA ALA A 136 5.47 9.49 10.34
C ALA A 136 5.28 9.47 11.86
N VAL A 137 6.09 10.25 12.58
CA VAL A 137 6.03 10.34 14.03
C VAL A 137 5.19 11.55 14.42
N HIS A 138 4.00 11.29 14.95
CA HIS A 138 3.04 12.30 15.41
C HIS A 138 3.23 12.67 16.88
N ASN A 139 3.89 11.83 17.66
CA ASN A 139 4.24 12.14 19.04
C ASN A 139 5.38 13.16 19.06
N GLU A 140 5.15 14.31 19.69
CA GLU A 140 6.11 15.41 19.73
C GLU A 140 7.42 15.03 20.43
N MET A 141 7.34 14.35 21.57
CA MET A 141 8.52 13.93 22.33
C MET A 141 9.37 12.93 21.54
N LEU A 142 8.73 11.93 20.93
CA LEU A 142 9.42 10.97 20.06
C LEU A 142 9.93 11.62 18.78
N GLY A 143 9.22 12.63 18.27
CA GLY A 143 9.61 13.39 17.09
C GLY A 143 10.87 14.21 17.33
N GLN A 144 10.97 14.88 18.48
CA GLN A 144 12.17 15.62 18.92
C GLN A 144 13.33 14.65 19.19
N TYR A 145 13.08 13.55 19.90
CA TYR A 145 14.06 12.49 20.11
C TYR A 145 14.62 11.97 18.78
N SER A 146 13.73 11.73 17.81
CA SER A 146 14.11 11.22 16.49
C SER A 146 15.06 12.17 15.76
N VAL A 147 14.77 13.48 15.78
CA VAL A 147 15.63 14.49 15.14
C VAL A 147 16.99 14.62 15.84
N GLN A 148 17.01 14.52 17.17
CA GLN A 148 18.25 14.68 17.94
C GLN A 148 19.16 13.44 17.87
N GLN A 149 18.59 12.24 17.90
CA GLN A 149 19.34 11.00 18.07
C GLN A 149 19.52 10.21 16.76
N LEU A 150 18.60 10.31 15.80
CA LEU A 150 18.70 9.53 14.58
C LEU A 150 19.47 10.27 13.51
N THR A 151 20.50 9.61 12.99
CA THR A 151 21.27 10.08 11.83
C THR A 151 21.10 9.13 10.67
N LYS A 152 21.42 9.57 9.45
CA LYS A 152 21.47 8.70 8.28
C LYS A 152 22.32 7.45 8.59
N ASN A 153 21.85 6.29 8.14
CA ASN A 153 22.42 4.96 8.37
C ASN A 153 22.39 4.45 9.82
N SER A 154 21.76 5.16 10.75
CA SER A 154 21.52 4.64 12.11
C SER A 154 20.58 3.44 12.08
N SER A 155 20.88 2.42 12.87
CA SER A 155 19.99 1.26 13.10
C SER A 155 18.88 1.64 14.06
N VAL A 156 17.63 1.33 13.72
CA VAL A 156 16.45 1.76 14.47
C VAL A 156 15.44 0.64 14.65
N TYR A 157 14.77 0.63 15.80
CA TYR A 157 13.55 -0.12 16.08
C TYR A 157 12.38 0.87 16.10
N ILE A 158 11.33 0.56 15.35
CA ILE A 158 10.13 1.39 15.23
C ILE A 158 8.92 0.51 15.39
N GLU A 159 7.99 0.97 16.22
CA GLU A 159 6.68 0.37 16.42
C GLU A 159 5.61 1.45 16.22
N GLY A 160 4.57 1.14 15.47
CA GLY A 160 3.46 2.06 15.24
C GLY A 160 2.31 1.41 14.49
N ASP A 161 1.38 2.23 14.04
CA ASP A 161 0.20 1.81 13.31
C ASP A 161 0.46 1.87 11.81
N ILE A 162 -0.05 0.90 11.04
CA ILE A 162 -0.04 0.98 9.57
C ILE A 162 -1.24 1.83 9.16
N GLU A 163 -0.97 3.00 8.59
CA GLU A 163 -1.99 3.89 8.06
C GLU A 163 -1.76 4.16 6.59
N THR A 164 -2.83 4.42 5.85
CA THR A 164 -2.75 4.78 4.44
C THR A 164 -3.34 6.16 4.28
N ARG A 165 -2.49 7.13 3.94
CA ARG A 165 -2.94 8.50 3.66
C ARG A 165 -3.36 8.62 2.21
N VAL A 166 -4.53 9.18 1.99
CA VAL A 166 -5.04 9.52 0.66
C VAL A 166 -4.96 11.03 0.49
N TYR A 167 -4.35 11.50 -0.59
CA TYR A 167 -4.30 12.92 -0.90
C TYR A 167 -4.39 13.14 -2.40
N ASN A 168 -4.98 14.27 -2.78
CA ASN A 168 -5.04 14.70 -4.18
C ASN A 168 -3.74 15.42 -4.49
N ASP A 169 -3.02 14.92 -5.49
CA ASP A 169 -1.82 15.58 -5.98
C ASP A 169 -2.22 16.83 -6.78
N SER A 170 -1.78 18.00 -6.32
CA SER A 170 -2.15 19.27 -6.94
C SER A 170 -1.60 19.46 -8.35
N LEU A 171 -0.54 18.72 -8.72
CA LEU A 171 0.09 18.83 -10.04
C LEU A 171 -0.58 17.94 -11.09
N SER A 172 -0.90 16.69 -10.72
CA SER A 172 -1.48 15.70 -11.62
C SER A 172 -3.01 15.64 -11.55
N GLY A 173 -3.61 16.14 -10.46
CA GLY A 173 -5.03 15.97 -10.16
C GLY A 173 -5.42 14.55 -9.72
N GLU A 174 -4.45 13.63 -9.63
CA GLU A 174 -4.70 12.24 -9.27
C GLU A 174 -4.82 12.05 -7.75
N ILE A 175 -5.68 11.10 -7.36
CA ILE A 175 -5.81 10.65 -5.98
C ILE A 175 -4.69 9.65 -5.70
N LYS A 176 -3.74 10.02 -4.83
CA LYS A 176 -2.63 9.17 -4.43
C LYS A 176 -2.88 8.58 -3.05
N SER A 177 -2.66 7.27 -2.95
CA SER A 177 -2.70 6.50 -1.72
C SER A 177 -1.27 6.11 -1.33
N ILE A 178 -0.82 6.50 -0.14
CA ILE A 178 0.53 6.21 0.34
C ILE A 178 0.44 5.51 1.69
N PRO A 179 0.94 4.26 1.80
CA PRO A 179 1.06 3.58 3.07
C PRO A 179 2.21 4.19 3.88
N GLU A 180 2.00 4.34 5.18
CA GLU A 180 2.98 4.86 6.13
C GLU A 180 2.82 4.21 7.50
N ILE A 181 3.91 4.18 8.25
CA ILE A 181 3.90 3.74 9.64
C ILE A 181 3.80 4.98 10.51
N CYS A 182 2.66 5.11 11.18
CA CYS A 182 2.33 6.23 12.04
C CYS A 182 2.64 5.89 13.50
N VAL A 183 3.58 6.62 14.09
CA VAL A 183 3.89 6.52 15.52
C VAL A 183 3.04 7.55 16.25
N ARG A 184 1.96 7.09 16.90
CA ARG A 184 1.04 7.91 17.69
C ARG A 184 1.33 7.78 19.18
N ARG A 185 0.45 7.14 19.96
CA ARG A 185 0.57 7.13 21.44
C ARG A 185 1.29 5.89 21.97
N ASP A 186 0.95 4.73 21.44
CA ASP A 186 1.45 3.41 21.81
C ASP A 186 2.69 2.99 21.02
N GLY A 187 3.00 3.72 19.95
CA GLY A 187 4.20 3.48 19.16
C GLY A 187 5.48 3.84 19.89
N SER A 188 6.59 3.24 19.46
CA SER A 188 7.92 3.48 20.03
C SER A 188 8.97 3.67 18.94
N VAL A 189 9.97 4.51 19.22
CA VAL A 189 11.12 4.74 18.34
C VAL A 189 12.37 4.62 19.20
N ARG A 190 13.27 3.70 18.83
CA ARG A 190 14.50 3.45 19.59
C ARG A 190 15.69 3.37 18.65
N LEU A 191 16.78 4.02 19.02
CA LEU A 191 18.08 3.86 18.37
C LEU A 191 18.71 2.54 18.85
N ILE A 192 19.12 1.69 17.91
CA ILE A 192 19.89 0.48 18.19
C ILE A 192 21.37 0.85 18.06
N LYS A 193 22.07 1.00 19.19
CA LYS A 193 23.51 1.28 19.17
C LYS A 193 24.28 0.01 18.80
N GLY A 194 25.14 0.11 17.79
CA GLY A 194 26.07 -0.95 17.39
C GLY A 194 27.19 -1.08 18.42
N GLY A 195 26.91 -1.80 19.51
CA GLY A 195 27.84 -2.02 20.63
C GLY A 195 27.29 -3.05 21.62
N GLU A 196 25.98 -3.18 21.70
CA GLU A 196 25.32 -4.31 22.36
C GLU A 196 25.01 -5.37 21.29
N SER A 197 25.80 -6.44 21.32
CA SER A 197 25.55 -7.62 20.50
C SER A 197 24.18 -8.19 20.87
N ILE A 198 23.18 -8.08 19.99
CA ILE A 198 21.87 -8.74 20.13
C ILE A 198 22.03 -10.28 20.23
N ARG A 199 23.24 -10.83 20.07
CA ARG A 199 23.54 -12.24 20.33
C ARG A 199 23.61 -12.60 21.82
N SER A 200 23.55 -11.65 22.77
CA SER A 200 23.65 -11.96 24.20
C SER A 200 22.37 -11.75 25.00
N ILE A 201 21.26 -11.30 24.41
CA ILE A 201 19.98 -11.30 25.11
C ILE A 201 19.45 -12.74 25.04
N SER A 202 19.82 -13.55 26.04
CA SER A 202 19.30 -14.91 26.15
C SER A 202 17.79 -14.84 26.37
N ILE A 203 17.04 -15.74 25.74
CA ILE A 203 15.57 -15.78 25.86
C ILE A 203 15.12 -16.01 27.31
N ASP A 204 16.03 -16.49 28.15
CA ASP A 204 15.84 -16.77 29.57
C ASP A 204 15.82 -15.48 30.41
N GLU A 205 16.54 -14.43 30.00
CA GLU A 205 16.59 -13.14 30.69
C GLU A 205 15.26 -12.35 30.58
N LEU A 206 14.44 -12.66 29.57
CA LEU A 206 13.10 -12.09 29.39
C LEU A 206 12.03 -12.76 30.27
N ARG A 207 12.34 -13.92 30.87
CA ARG A 207 11.40 -14.67 31.73
C ARG A 207 11.48 -14.28 33.20
N GLU A 208 12.61 -13.74 33.67
CA GLU A 208 12.79 -13.40 35.08
C GLU A 208 12.18 -12.05 35.50
N GLY A 209 11.73 -11.22 34.56
CA GLY A 209 11.06 -9.94 34.85
C GLY A 209 9.56 -10.02 35.16
N LEU A 210 9.00 -11.22 35.36
CA LEU A 210 7.55 -11.46 35.51
C LEU A 210 7.16 -12.26 36.76
N LEU A 211 7.97 -12.21 37.83
CA LEU A 211 7.61 -12.68 39.17
C LEU A 211 7.75 -11.56 40.21
#